data_AF-A0A966WFD3-F1
#
_entry.id   AF-A0A966WFD3-F1
#
_cell.length_a   1.000
_cell.length_b   1.000
_cell.length_c   1.000
_cell.angle_alpha   90.00
_cell.angle_beta   90.00
_cell.angle_gamma   90.00
#
_symmetry.space_group_name_H-M   'P 1'
#
loop_
_entity.id
_entity.type
_entity.pdbx_description
1 polymer ?
#
loop_
_entity_poly.entity_id
_entity_poly.type
_entity_poly.pdbx_seq_one_letter_code
_entity_poly.pdbx_strand_id
1 'polypeptide(L)'
;MEFPIFVIPLFVLFLIWYLTFSATRLDRLHQRVETSWANLDAILQRRASLALELTHFPETDPAANLLLTSAAHHARAADISVRSEAESALTTALILLRQEGWLVEKYPEIFEEL
;
A
#
# COMPACT_ATOMS: atom_id res chain seq x y z
N MET A 1 13.64 -57.85 14.05
CA MET A 1 13.71 -57.00 12.85
C MET A 1 14.63 -55.85 13.22
N GLU A 2 15.92 -56.00 12.92
CA GLU A 2 16.93 -54.95 13.13
C GLU A 2 16.64 -53.84 12.12
N PHE A 3 15.99 -52.74 12.53
CA PHE A 3 15.93 -51.56 11.66
C PHE A 3 17.39 -51.13 11.41
N PRO A 4 17.82 -50.95 10.15
CA PRO A 4 19.16 -50.48 9.90
C PRO A 4 19.31 -49.11 10.57
N ILE A 5 20.21 -48.99 11.54
CA ILE A 5 20.47 -47.76 12.31
C ILE A 5 20.71 -46.55 11.40
N PHE A 6 21.12 -46.77 10.15
CA PHE A 6 21.33 -45.78 9.11
C PHE A 6 20.05 -45.16 8.52
N VAL A 7 18.88 -45.77 8.69
CA VAL A 7 17.61 -45.26 8.13
C VAL A 7 17.21 -43.95 8.80
N ILE A 8 17.39 -43.84 10.12
CA ILE A 8 17.06 -42.65 10.90
C ILE A 8 17.90 -41.43 10.45
N PRO A 9 19.26 -41.48 10.44
CA PRO A 9 20.05 -40.33 9.99
C PRO A 9 19.83 -40.02 8.51
N LEU A 10 19.59 -41.02 7.65
CA LEU A 10 19.26 -40.78 6.25
C LEU A 10 17.94 -40.01 6.11
N PHE A 11 16.90 -40.40 6.85
CA PHE A 11 15.62 -39.72 6.85
C PHE A 11 15.74 -38.28 7.37
N VAL A 12 16.49 -38.08 8.47
CA VAL A 12 16.75 -36.75 9.03
C VAL A 12 17.49 -35.87 8.03
N LEU A 13 18.51 -36.40 7.34
CA LEU A 13 19.23 -35.67 6.31
C LEU A 13 18.30 -35.24 5.16
N PHE A 14 17.42 -36.14 4.72
CA PHE A 14 16.45 -35.87 3.67
C PHE A 14 15.45 -34.79 4.11
N LEU A 15 15.00 -34.82 5.36
CA LEU A 15 14.10 -33.83 5.93
C LEU A 15 14.77 -32.45 6.03
N ILE A 16 16.01 -32.38 6.51
CA ILE A 16 16.80 -31.12 6.56
C ILE A 16 16.97 -30.54 5.16
N TRP A 17 17.30 -31.39 4.18
CA TRP A 17 17.44 -30.98 2.80
C TRP A 17 16.12 -30.44 2.22
N TYR A 18 15.01 -31.14 2.47
CA TYR A 18 13.68 -30.72 2.03
C TYR A 18 13.24 -29.40 2.66
N LEU A 19 13.42 -29.24 3.98
CA LEU A 19 13.11 -28.00 4.69
C LEU A 19 13.97 -26.83 4.21
N THR A 20 15.26 -27.07 3.97
CA THR A 20 16.17 -26.06 3.39
C THR A 20 15.66 -25.59 2.03
N PHE A 21 15.30 -26.53 1.15
CA PHE A 21 14.75 -26.20 -0.18
C PHE A 21 13.41 -25.46 -0.08
N SER A 22 12.52 -25.88 0.80
CA SER A 22 11.23 -25.24 1.03
C SER A 22 11.39 -23.81 1.59
N ALA A 23 12.34 -23.61 2.51
CA ALA A 23 12.66 -22.30 3.07
C ALA A 23 13.16 -21.35 1.98
N THR A 24 14.08 -21.78 1.12
CA THR A 24 14.57 -20.96 0.00
C THR A 24 13.46 -20.59 -0.99
N ARG A 25 12.48 -21.48 -1.19
CA ARG A 25 11.33 -21.17 -2.06
C ARG A 25 10.38 -20.16 -1.42
N LEU A 26 10.11 -20.30 -0.12
CA LEU A 26 9.26 -19.37 0.63
C LEU A 26 9.90 -17.97 0.70
N ASP A 27 11.20 -17.91 0.94
CA ASP A 27 11.99 -16.68 1.01
C ASP A 27 11.85 -15.83 -0.27
N ARG A 28 11.94 -16.48 -1.44
CA ARG A 28 11.74 -15.78 -2.73
C ARG A 28 10.33 -15.25 -2.92
N LEU A 29 9.31 -15.95 -2.41
CA LEU A 29 7.92 -15.46 -2.47
C LEU A 29 7.70 -14.32 -1.48
N HIS A 30 8.29 -14.42 -0.29
CA HIS A 30 8.23 -13.40 0.73
C HIS A 30 8.83 -12.09 0.22
N GLN A 31 10.04 -12.14 -0.34
CA GLN A 31 10.71 -10.97 -0.91
C GLN A 31 9.87 -10.30 -2.00
N ARG A 32 9.22 -11.07 -2.86
CA ARG A 32 8.34 -10.52 -3.91
C ARG A 32 7.15 -9.80 -3.30
N VAL A 33 6.49 -10.43 -2.34
CA VAL A 33 5.33 -9.86 -1.64
C VAL A 33 5.74 -8.57 -0.92
N GLU A 34 6.84 -8.57 -0.18
CA GLU A 34 7.39 -7.38 0.48
C GLU A 34 7.67 -6.24 -0.50
N THR A 35 8.33 -6.53 -1.64
CA THR A 35 8.60 -5.49 -2.66
C THR A 35 7.32 -4.93 -3.28
N SER A 36 6.32 -5.78 -3.54
CA SER A 36 5.02 -5.32 -4.05
C SER A 36 4.28 -4.45 -3.04
N TRP A 37 4.28 -4.82 -1.76
CA TRP A 37 3.67 -4.01 -0.70
C TRP A 37 4.39 -2.67 -0.54
N ALA A 38 5.71 -2.65 -0.55
CA ALA A 38 6.49 -1.42 -0.44
C ALA A 38 6.23 -0.46 -1.61
N ASN A 39 6.14 -0.98 -2.84
CA ASN A 39 5.84 -0.16 -4.00
C ASN A 39 4.41 0.40 -3.96
N LEU A 40 3.43 -0.44 -3.59
CA LEU A 40 2.04 0.00 -3.43
C LEU A 40 1.93 1.09 -2.36
N ASP A 41 2.55 0.89 -1.20
CA ASP A 41 2.57 1.86 -0.10
C ASP A 41 3.19 3.20 -0.53
N ALA A 42 4.29 3.18 -1.26
CA ALA A 42 4.93 4.39 -1.77
C ALA A 42 4.02 5.19 -2.73
N ILE A 43 3.30 4.52 -3.63
CA ILE A 43 2.37 5.18 -4.56
C ILE A 43 1.21 5.82 -3.80
N LEU A 44 0.62 5.11 -2.83
CA LEU A 44 -0.50 5.62 -2.04
C LEU A 44 -0.08 6.78 -1.14
N GLN A 45 1.11 6.73 -0.53
CA GLN A 45 1.65 7.85 0.23
C GLN A 45 1.88 9.10 -0.63
N ARG A 46 2.38 8.93 -1.87
CA ARG A 46 2.53 10.04 -2.82
C ARG A 46 1.17 10.63 -3.19
N ARG A 47 0.16 9.80 -3.40
CA ARG A 47 -1.21 10.24 -3.69
C ARG A 47 -1.79 11.08 -2.54
N ALA A 48 -1.62 10.63 -1.30
CA ALA A 48 -2.06 11.37 -0.12
C ALA A 48 -1.28 12.69 0.08
N SER A 49 0.02 12.74 -0.26
CA SER A 49 0.77 14.00 -0.19
C SER A 49 0.32 15.01 -1.23
N LEU A 50 0.08 14.58 -2.48
CA LEU A 50 -0.47 15.44 -3.53
C LEU A 50 -1.85 16.00 -3.14
N ALA A 51 -2.69 15.19 -2.49
CA ALA A 51 -3.97 15.66 -1.95
C ALA A 51 -3.82 16.74 -0.87
N LEU A 52 -2.80 16.65 -0.01
CA LEU A 52 -2.48 17.69 0.99
C LEU A 52 -1.87 18.95 0.37
N GLU A 53 -1.14 18.83 -0.74
CA GLU A 53 -0.68 19.99 -1.48
C GLU A 53 -1.87 20.77 -2.07
N LEU A 54 -2.91 20.06 -2.52
CA LEU A 54 -4.13 20.66 -3.06
C LEU A 54 -4.90 21.51 -2.04
N THR A 55 -4.78 21.23 -0.74
CA THR A 55 -5.45 22.02 0.30
C THR A 55 -4.77 23.37 0.56
N HIS A 56 -3.56 23.60 0.06
CA HIS A 56 -2.83 24.85 0.26
C HIS A 56 -3.19 25.93 -0.77
N PHE A 57 -4.02 25.62 -1.77
CA PHE A 57 -4.48 26.63 -2.72
C PHE A 57 -5.45 27.61 -2.05
N PRO A 58 -5.32 28.93 -2.29
CA PRO A 58 -6.07 29.96 -1.56
C PRO A 58 -7.54 30.09 -1.99
N GLU A 59 -7.95 29.41 -3.05
CA GLU A 59 -9.24 29.60 -3.73
C GLU A 59 -10.23 28.44 -3.47
N THR A 60 -9.82 27.39 -2.73
CA THR A 60 -10.64 26.21 -2.36
C THR A 60 -11.59 26.47 -1.20
N ASP A 61 -12.79 25.85 -1.26
CA ASP A 61 -13.75 25.91 -0.15
C ASP A 61 -13.10 25.41 1.15
N PRO A 62 -13.05 26.22 2.21
CA PRO A 62 -12.50 25.83 3.50
C PRO A 62 -13.13 24.55 4.07
N ALA A 63 -14.42 24.30 3.82
CA ALA A 63 -15.06 23.07 4.30
C ALA A 63 -14.56 21.84 3.53
N ALA A 64 -14.46 21.92 2.20
CA ALA A 64 -13.89 20.86 1.37
C ALA A 64 -12.40 20.59 1.70
N ASN A 65 -11.61 21.64 1.95
CA ASN A 65 -10.21 21.51 2.36
C ASN A 65 -10.04 20.76 3.68
N LEU A 66 -10.89 21.03 4.68
CA LEU A 66 -10.84 20.31 5.97
C LEU A 66 -11.18 18.83 5.79
N LEU A 67 -12.20 18.52 4.98
CA LEU A 67 -12.56 17.14 4.66
C LEU A 67 -11.42 16.42 3.92
N LEU A 68 -10.84 17.05 2.89
CA LEU A 68 -9.72 16.48 2.13
C LEU A 68 -8.49 16.27 3.02
N THR A 69 -8.14 17.24 3.87
CA THR A 69 -7.03 17.15 4.82
C THR A 69 -7.23 15.96 5.77
N SER A 70 -8.43 15.81 6.33
CA SER A 70 -8.74 14.71 7.24
C SER A 70 -8.67 13.34 6.53
N ALA A 71 -9.20 13.24 5.32
CA ALA A 71 -9.19 12.02 4.52
C ALA A 71 -7.77 11.64 4.08
N ALA A 72 -6.93 12.61 3.71
CA ALA A 72 -5.55 12.39 3.33
C ALA A 72 -4.69 11.95 4.52
N HIS A 73 -4.87 12.56 5.70
CA HIS A 73 -4.24 12.08 6.93
C HIS A 73 -4.68 10.67 7.31
N HIS A 74 -5.97 10.38 7.17
CA HIS A 74 -6.50 9.04 7.45
C HIS A 74 -5.93 7.99 6.49
N ALA A 75 -5.88 8.28 5.18
CA ALA A 75 -5.26 7.40 4.18
C ALA A 75 -3.76 7.14 4.48
N ARG A 76 -3.02 8.19 4.86
CA ARG A 76 -1.59 8.08 5.20
C ARG A 76 -1.31 7.29 6.48
N ALA A 77 -2.21 7.36 7.47
CA ALA A 77 -2.07 6.65 8.74
C ALA A 77 -2.73 5.25 8.74
N ALA A 78 -3.44 4.88 7.68
CA ALA A 78 -4.21 3.65 7.61
C ALA A 78 -3.33 2.40 7.55
N ASP A 79 -3.60 1.47 8.47
CA ASP A 79 -3.03 0.13 8.44
C ASP A 79 -3.61 -0.70 7.28
N ILE A 80 -2.91 -1.77 6.90
CA ILE A 80 -3.22 -2.60 5.74
C ILE A 80 -4.67 -3.12 5.74
N SER A 81 -5.23 -3.35 6.93
CA SER A 81 -6.59 -3.87 7.15
C SER A 81 -7.69 -2.87 6.80
N VAL A 82 -7.45 -1.57 7.03
CA VAL A 82 -8.43 -0.48 6.84
C VAL A 82 -8.06 0.45 5.67
N ARG A 83 -6.92 0.20 5.02
CA ARG A 83 -6.38 1.02 3.94
C ARG A 83 -7.34 1.19 2.77
N SER A 84 -8.02 0.13 2.37
CA SER A 84 -8.98 0.19 1.25
C SER A 84 -10.12 1.17 1.52
N GLU A 85 -10.60 1.21 2.76
CA GLU A 85 -11.67 2.12 3.17
C GLU A 85 -11.16 3.57 3.22
N ALA A 86 -9.97 3.78 3.78
CA ALA A 86 -9.34 5.09 3.85
C ALA A 86 -9.05 5.69 2.47
N GLU A 87 -8.53 4.90 1.52
CA GLU A 87 -8.31 5.30 0.13
C GLU A 87 -9.62 5.61 -0.62
N SER A 88 -10.68 4.86 -0.32
CA SER A 88 -12.01 5.13 -0.89
C SER A 88 -12.53 6.48 -0.40
N ALA A 89 -12.41 6.76 0.89
CA ALA A 89 -12.80 8.04 1.48
C ALA A 89 -11.99 9.22 0.89
N LEU A 90 -10.68 9.06 0.71
CA LEU A 90 -9.83 10.06 0.04
C LEU A 90 -10.30 10.31 -1.40
N THR A 91 -10.63 9.25 -2.13
CA THR A 91 -11.15 9.35 -3.50
C THR A 91 -12.49 10.10 -3.54
N THR A 92 -13.38 9.84 -2.59
CA THR A 92 -14.64 10.59 -2.46
C THR A 92 -14.40 12.07 -2.19
N ALA A 93 -13.47 12.41 -1.28
CA ALA A 93 -13.11 13.81 -1.00
C ALA A 93 -12.54 14.52 -2.24
N LEU A 94 -11.67 13.86 -3.00
CA LEU A 94 -11.13 14.39 -4.26
C LEU A 94 -12.22 14.56 -5.34
N ILE A 95 -13.20 13.65 -5.42
CA ILE A 95 -14.34 13.79 -6.35
C ILE A 95 -15.17 15.02 -6.00
N LEU A 96 -15.44 15.25 -4.72
CA LEU A 96 -16.19 16.43 -4.26
C LEU A 96 -15.45 17.71 -4.64
N LEU A 97 -14.13 17.76 -4.37
CA LEU A 97 -13.31 18.91 -4.72
C LEU A 97 -13.25 19.14 -6.24
N ARG A 98 -13.17 18.07 -7.04
CA ARG A 98 -13.17 18.17 -8.52
C ARG A 98 -14.47 18.72 -9.09
N GLN A 99 -15.61 18.54 -8.42
CA GLN A 99 -16.88 19.14 -8.86
C GLN A 99 -16.87 20.68 -8.73
N GLU A 100 -15.98 21.24 -7.91
CA GLU A 100 -15.66 22.67 -7.89
C GLU A 100 -14.76 23.00 -9.11
N GLY A 101 -15.35 22.98 -10.31
CA GLY A 101 -14.67 22.91 -11.61
C GLY A 101 -13.60 23.96 -11.94
N TRP A 102 -13.35 24.95 -11.08
CA TRP A 102 -12.32 25.98 -11.27
C TRP A 102 -10.89 25.46 -11.01
N LEU A 103 -10.71 24.39 -10.20
CA LEU A 103 -9.39 23.80 -9.90
C LEU A 103 -8.81 22.98 -11.04
N VAL A 104 -9.66 22.18 -11.70
CA VAL A 104 -9.26 21.31 -12.82
C VAL A 104 -8.78 22.15 -14.00
N GLU A 105 -9.40 23.31 -14.21
CA GLU A 105 -9.06 24.22 -15.30
C GLU A 105 -7.75 24.98 -15.04
N LYS A 106 -7.40 25.25 -13.77
CA LYS A 106 -6.20 26.01 -13.39
C LYS A 106 -4.95 25.13 -13.16
N TYR A 107 -5.11 23.88 -12.71
CA TYR A 107 -4.01 22.94 -12.42
C TYR A 107 -4.28 21.53 -12.95
N PRO A 108 -4.37 21.33 -14.28
CA PRO A 108 -4.66 20.01 -14.86
C PRO A 108 -3.56 18.97 -14.55
N GLU A 109 -2.32 19.42 -14.40
CA GLU A 109 -1.12 18.58 -14.28
C GLU A 109 -1.13 17.73 -12.99
N ILE A 110 -1.74 18.23 -11.92
CA ILE A 110 -1.81 17.53 -10.62
C ILE A 110 -2.86 16.42 -10.66
N PHE A 111 -3.98 16.63 -11.37
CA PHE A 111 -5.05 15.64 -11.50
C PHE A 111 -4.70 14.50 -12.46
N GLU A 112 -3.76 14.70 -13.39
CA GLU A 112 -3.22 13.63 -14.25
C GLU A 112 -2.30 12.66 -13.47
N GLU A 113 -1.71 13.09 -12.35
CA GLU A 113 -0.89 12.23 -11.48
C GLU A 113 -1.70 11.45 -10.41
N LEU A 114 -2.99 11.74 -10.24
CA LEU A 114 -3.87 11.29 -9.13
C LEU A 114 -4.84 10.15 -9.51
#